data_AF-A0A3D2TZF5-F1
#
_entry.id   AF-A0A3D2TZF5-F1
#
_cell.length_a   1.000
_cell.length_b   1.000
_cell.length_c   1.000
_cell.angle_alpha   90.00
_cell.angle_beta   90.00
_cell.angle_gamma   90.00
#
_symmetry.space_group_name_H-M   'P 1'
#
loop_
_entity.id
_entity.type
_entity.pdbx_description
1 polymer ?
#
loop_
_entity_poly.entity_id
_entity_poly.type
_entity_poly.pdbx_seq_one_letter_code
_entity_poly.pdbx_strand_id
1 'polypeptide(L)'
;MGFDSSANRLPPRWSQRVHVVRISVSNASRSIPMPHDTELRNRLKTVHTYAATPFTDDLHNLDLPGFERNLEFLVEHGMKVIAVGGGTGEIEALTLDDLETLVGTALRTVDGRALVIACLPANLGEAIELLGRYERLGVEICLGMPPLIRSKIPTDLSGTWNYFDQLGRATGLPLMPYNTQGWPAEFVVELAEIEAIIGVKDPCFVP
;
A
#
# COMPACT_ATOMS: atom_id res chain seq x y z
N MET A 1 8.67 -16.82 -55.15
CA MET A 1 8.39 -15.39 -55.41
C MET A 1 8.91 -14.62 -54.21
N GLY A 2 9.97 -13.82 -54.41
CA GLY A 2 10.61 -13.05 -53.34
C GLY A 2 9.84 -11.77 -53.02
N PHE A 3 9.90 -11.34 -51.76
CA PHE A 3 9.38 -10.04 -51.35
C PHE A 3 10.43 -8.96 -51.64
N ASP A 4 10.05 -8.01 -52.49
CA ASP A 4 10.76 -6.78 -52.81
C ASP A 4 10.67 -5.82 -51.61
N SER A 5 11.83 -5.37 -51.12
CA SER A 5 11.97 -4.48 -49.97
C SER A 5 12.22 -3.02 -50.37
N SER A 6 11.60 -2.55 -51.46
CA SER A 6 11.72 -1.15 -51.88
C SER A 6 10.37 -0.43 -51.92
N ALA A 7 10.32 0.71 -51.22
CA ALA A 7 9.26 1.72 -51.18
C ALA A 7 8.03 1.46 -50.30
N ASN A 8 8.16 1.74 -48.99
CA ASN A 8 7.18 2.63 -48.33
C ASN A 8 7.80 3.30 -47.10
N ARG A 9 8.23 4.56 -47.24
CA ARG A 9 8.61 5.39 -46.08
C ARG A 9 7.33 5.71 -45.32
N LEU A 10 7.10 5.02 -44.21
CA LEU A 10 6.05 5.38 -43.27
C LEU A 10 6.29 6.82 -42.77
N PRO A 11 5.26 7.69 -42.74
CA PRO A 11 5.41 9.05 -42.24
C PRO A 11 5.80 9.06 -40.75
N PRO A 12 6.41 10.16 -40.25
CA PRO A 12 6.91 10.24 -38.89
C PRO A 12 5.79 9.96 -37.88
N ARG A 13 6.03 8.90 -37.10
CA ARG A 13 5.18 8.42 -36.02
C ARG A 13 5.11 9.48 -34.90
N TRP A 14 3.90 9.98 -34.65
CA TRP A 14 3.45 10.69 -33.44
C TRP A 14 4.06 12.08 -33.16
N SER A 15 3.40 13.13 -33.63
CA SER A 15 3.48 14.46 -33.02
C SER A 15 2.27 14.68 -32.10
N GLN A 16 2.20 13.97 -30.96
CA GLN A 16 1.22 14.34 -29.94
C GLN A 16 1.85 15.37 -28.99
N ARG A 17 1.29 16.58 -29.01
CA ARG A 17 1.53 17.56 -27.95
C ARG A 17 0.98 16.96 -26.66
N VAL A 18 1.87 16.62 -25.74
CA VAL A 18 1.48 16.23 -24.39
C VAL A 18 0.81 17.44 -23.75
N HIS A 19 -0.50 17.39 -23.59
CA HIS A 19 -1.22 18.33 -22.74
C HIS A 19 -1.01 17.91 -21.29
N VAL A 20 0.13 18.31 -20.71
CA VAL A 20 0.33 18.23 -19.26
C VAL A 20 -0.57 19.29 -18.64
N VAL A 21 -1.70 18.86 -18.08
CA VAL A 21 -2.53 19.73 -17.25
C VAL A 21 -1.86 19.84 -15.89
N ARG A 22 -1.56 21.08 -15.50
CA ARG A 22 -1.01 21.41 -14.19
C ARG A 22 -2.09 21.12 -13.14
N ILE A 23 -1.90 20.11 -12.31
CA ILE A 23 -2.73 19.93 -11.11
C ILE A 23 -2.31 21.01 -10.11
N SER A 24 -3.13 22.04 -9.95
CA SER A 24 -2.96 23.02 -8.87
C SER A 24 -3.77 22.56 -7.67
N VAL A 25 -3.09 22.20 -6.58
CA VAL A 25 -3.74 21.98 -5.29
C VAL A 25 -3.80 23.34 -4.58
N SER A 26 -5.01 23.80 -4.30
CA SER A 26 -5.23 25.01 -3.50
C SER A 26 -4.80 24.76 -2.06
N ASN A 27 -3.88 25.58 -1.54
CA ASN A 27 -3.56 25.62 -0.12
C ASN A 27 -4.73 26.22 0.66
N ALA A 28 -5.58 25.36 1.20
CA ALA A 28 -6.39 25.70 2.37
C ALA A 28 -5.58 25.37 3.62
N SER A 29 -5.23 26.39 4.38
CA SER A 29 -4.55 26.28 5.67
C SER A 29 -5.37 25.45 6.66
N ARG A 30 -4.82 24.36 7.20
CA ARG A 30 -5.22 23.81 8.50
C ARG A 30 -4.01 23.27 9.25
N SER A 31 -3.72 23.93 10.36
CA SER A 31 -2.89 23.46 11.46
C SER A 31 -3.70 22.55 12.37
N ILE A 32 -3.18 21.37 12.69
CA ILE A 32 -3.00 20.73 14.00
C ILE A 32 -2.13 19.50 13.68
N PRO A 33 -0.94 19.29 14.28
CA PRO A 33 -0.25 18.03 14.14
C PRO A 33 -1.07 16.94 14.84
N MET A 34 -1.55 15.96 14.08
CA MET A 34 -2.06 14.71 14.57
C MET A 34 -0.93 14.04 15.35
N PRO A 35 -1.08 13.82 16.66
CA PRO A 35 -0.12 13.06 17.43
C PRO A 35 -0.27 11.61 16.95
N HIS A 36 0.47 11.22 15.91
CA HIS A 36 0.64 9.82 15.63
C HIS A 36 1.24 9.19 16.87
N ASP A 37 0.38 8.48 17.60
CA ASP A 37 0.55 8.19 19.00
C ASP A 37 1.92 7.57 19.22
N THR A 38 2.69 8.16 20.14
CA THR A 38 3.96 7.57 20.56
C THR A 38 3.74 6.11 20.97
N GLU A 39 2.55 5.79 21.48
CA GLU A 39 2.07 4.43 21.72
C GLU A 39 2.03 3.55 20.45
N LEU A 40 1.37 3.99 19.36
CA LEU A 40 1.30 3.23 18.11
C LEU A 40 2.70 3.00 17.53
N ARG A 41 3.55 4.04 17.51
CA ARG A 41 4.95 3.91 17.07
C ARG A 41 5.75 2.93 17.93
N ASN A 42 5.46 2.86 19.23
CA ASN A 42 6.09 1.88 20.13
C ASN A 42 5.58 0.46 19.91
N ARG A 43 4.28 0.27 19.64
CA ARG A 43 3.69 -1.05 19.30
C ARG A 43 4.30 -1.65 18.03
N LEU A 44 4.76 -0.81 17.10
CA LEU A 44 5.44 -1.23 15.88
C LEU A 44 6.89 -1.72 16.10
N LYS A 45 7.50 -1.51 17.26
CA LYS A 45 8.90 -1.91 17.55
C LYS A 45 9.00 -3.38 17.97
N THR A 46 8.57 -4.27 17.08
CA THR A 46 8.55 -5.73 17.32
C THR A 46 8.59 -6.48 15.98
N VAL A 47 8.49 -7.81 16.02
CA VAL A 47 8.38 -8.64 14.81
C VAL A 47 7.04 -8.40 14.13
N HIS A 48 7.06 -8.08 12.83
CA HIS A 48 5.87 -7.95 12.00
C HIS A 48 5.69 -9.24 11.20
N THR A 49 4.58 -9.93 11.41
CA THR A 49 4.21 -11.10 10.60
C THR A 49 3.30 -10.67 9.47
N TYR A 50 3.41 -11.34 8.32
CA TYR A 50 2.53 -11.12 7.18
C TYR A 50 1.68 -12.37 7.01
N ALA A 51 0.37 -12.22 7.20
CA ALA A 51 -0.56 -13.34 7.08
C ALA A 51 -0.69 -13.76 5.60
N ALA A 52 -0.67 -15.07 5.37
CA ALA A 52 -1.04 -15.61 4.08
C ALA A 52 -2.56 -15.50 3.87
N THR A 53 -3.01 -15.63 2.64
CA THR A 53 -4.44 -15.65 2.30
C THR A 53 -4.83 -17.06 1.85
N PRO A 54 -5.45 -17.87 2.72
CA PRO A 54 -5.96 -19.17 2.33
C PRO A 54 -7.14 -19.03 1.36
N PHE A 55 -7.15 -19.86 0.33
CA PHE A 55 -8.25 -20.00 -0.62
C PHE A 55 -8.89 -21.38 -0.49
N THR A 56 -10.15 -21.49 -0.89
CA THR A 56 -10.83 -22.78 -1.08
C THR A 56 -10.16 -23.59 -2.19
N ASP A 57 -10.39 -24.90 -2.23
CA ASP A 57 -9.78 -25.80 -3.23
C ASP A 57 -10.05 -25.39 -4.70
N ASP A 58 -11.13 -24.66 -4.94
CA ASP A 58 -11.49 -24.11 -6.26
C ASP A 58 -10.77 -22.80 -6.62
N LEU A 59 -9.98 -22.24 -5.69
CA LEU A 59 -9.23 -20.98 -5.80
C LEU A 59 -10.08 -19.74 -6.09
N HIS A 60 -11.40 -19.84 -6.02
CA HIS A 60 -12.32 -18.75 -6.35
C HIS A 60 -12.76 -17.95 -5.13
N ASN A 61 -12.69 -18.54 -3.94
CA ASN A 61 -13.18 -17.95 -2.71
C ASN A 61 -12.11 -18.00 -1.61
N LEU A 62 -12.21 -17.08 -0.67
CA LEU A 62 -11.39 -17.08 0.54
C LEU A 62 -11.78 -18.26 1.45
N ASP A 63 -10.79 -19.00 1.96
CA ASP A 63 -10.99 -19.92 3.09
C ASP A 63 -10.87 -19.13 4.39
N LEU A 64 -11.95 -18.42 4.75
CA LEU A 64 -12.00 -17.63 6.00
C LEU A 64 -11.77 -18.49 7.25
N PRO A 65 -12.35 -19.70 7.40
CA PRO A 65 -12.00 -20.57 8.52
C PRO A 65 -10.51 -20.93 8.60
N GLY A 66 -9.85 -21.16 7.46
CA GLY A 66 -8.40 -21.35 7.38
C GLY A 66 -7.62 -20.12 7.80
N PHE A 67 -8.07 -18.95 7.36
CA PHE A 67 -7.48 -17.66 7.72
C PHE A 67 -7.59 -17.39 9.23
N GLU A 68 -8.77 -17.60 9.82
CA GLU A 68 -9.00 -17.46 11.27
C GLU A 68 -8.08 -18.39 12.08
N ARG A 69 -7.95 -19.66 11.68
CA ARG A 69 -7.01 -20.60 12.31
C ARG A 69 -5.56 -20.13 12.21
N ASN A 70 -5.15 -19.57 11.07
CA ASN A 70 -3.80 -19.03 10.90
C ASN A 70 -3.56 -17.84 11.84
N LEU A 71 -4.51 -16.91 11.92
CA LEU A 71 -4.40 -15.75 12.80
C LEU A 71 -4.35 -16.14 14.28
N GLU A 72 -5.20 -17.07 14.72
CA GLU A 72 -5.17 -17.57 16.09
C GLU A 72 -3.82 -18.19 16.41
N PHE A 73 -3.30 -19.04 15.53
CA PHE A 73 -1.96 -19.61 15.67
C PHE A 73 -0.89 -18.52 15.83
N LEU A 74 -0.91 -17.46 15.01
CA LEU A 74 0.06 -16.36 15.12
C LEU A 74 -0.03 -15.64 16.47
N VAL A 75 -1.25 -15.34 16.93
CA VAL A 75 -1.49 -14.64 18.20
C VAL A 75 -1.08 -15.51 19.40
N GLU A 76 -1.45 -16.80 19.40
CA GLU A 76 -1.06 -17.77 20.44
C GLU A 76 0.45 -17.92 20.57
N HIS A 77 1.19 -17.78 19.46
CA HIS A 77 2.65 -17.82 19.43
C HIS A 77 3.31 -16.45 19.67
N GLY A 78 2.54 -15.48 20.15
CA GLY A 78 3.05 -14.22 20.67
C GLY A 78 3.29 -13.13 19.63
N MET A 79 2.83 -13.30 18.39
CA MET A 79 2.92 -12.23 17.39
C MET A 79 2.07 -11.04 17.82
N LYS A 80 2.67 -9.83 17.78
CA LYS A 80 2.05 -8.59 18.25
C LYS A 80 1.67 -7.63 17.14
N VAL A 81 2.14 -7.89 15.92
CA VAL A 81 1.82 -7.12 14.72
C VAL A 81 1.60 -8.09 13.57
N ILE A 82 0.44 -8.00 12.93
CA ILE A 82 0.04 -8.85 11.80
C ILE A 82 -0.38 -7.94 10.64
N ALA A 83 0.35 -7.99 9.55
CA ALA A 83 -0.01 -7.34 8.31
C ALA A 83 -0.88 -8.26 7.44
N VAL A 84 -1.99 -7.71 6.93
CA VAL A 84 -3.03 -8.46 6.22
C VAL A 84 -3.20 -7.89 4.81
N GLY A 85 -3.31 -8.78 3.82
CA GLY A 85 -3.52 -8.40 2.42
C GLY A 85 -2.29 -7.76 1.78
N GLY A 86 -1.07 -8.04 2.25
CA GLY A 86 0.17 -7.55 1.62
C GLY A 86 0.66 -8.48 0.50
N GLY A 87 1.92 -8.33 0.06
CA GLY A 87 2.50 -9.22 -0.96
C GLY A 87 2.44 -10.71 -0.59
N THR A 88 2.75 -11.06 0.67
CA THR A 88 2.58 -12.45 1.19
C THR A 88 1.13 -12.89 1.25
N GLY A 89 0.20 -11.95 1.43
CA GLY A 89 -1.24 -12.20 1.38
C GLY A 89 -1.82 -12.06 -0.04
N GLU A 90 -0.97 -12.05 -1.07
CA GLU A 90 -1.36 -12.07 -2.48
C GLU A 90 -2.27 -10.91 -2.90
N ILE A 91 -1.95 -9.69 -2.45
CA ILE A 91 -2.75 -8.47 -2.71
C ILE A 91 -3.19 -8.27 -4.17
N GLU A 92 -2.37 -8.66 -5.14
CA GLU A 92 -2.65 -8.50 -6.58
C GLU A 92 -3.67 -9.53 -7.12
N ALA A 93 -4.01 -10.55 -6.34
CA ALA A 93 -5.01 -11.57 -6.67
C ALA A 93 -6.38 -11.29 -6.03
N LEU A 94 -6.49 -10.24 -5.20
CA LEU A 94 -7.66 -9.97 -4.38
C LEU A 94 -8.47 -8.79 -4.90
N THR A 95 -9.79 -8.87 -4.76
CA THR A 95 -10.67 -7.72 -4.95
C THR A 95 -10.63 -6.79 -3.73
N LEU A 96 -11.18 -5.57 -3.85
CA LEU A 96 -11.33 -4.68 -2.70
C LEU A 96 -12.24 -5.28 -1.62
N ASP A 97 -13.26 -6.04 -2.04
CA ASP A 97 -14.18 -6.70 -1.12
C ASP A 97 -13.49 -7.86 -0.39
N ASP A 98 -12.59 -8.60 -1.06
CA ASP A 98 -11.76 -9.62 -0.42
C ASP A 98 -10.83 -9.00 0.63
N LEU A 99 -10.16 -7.89 0.29
CA LEU A 99 -9.27 -7.17 1.20
C LEU A 99 -10.02 -6.63 2.42
N GLU A 100 -11.19 -6.01 2.23
CA GLU A 100 -12.05 -5.57 3.33
C GLU A 100 -12.50 -6.74 4.20
N THR A 101 -12.88 -7.87 3.58
CA THR A 101 -13.31 -9.09 4.28
C THR A 101 -12.18 -9.69 5.11
N LEU A 102 -10.97 -9.79 4.56
CA LEU A 102 -9.79 -10.30 5.27
C LEU A 102 -9.41 -9.40 6.45
N VAL A 103 -9.34 -8.09 6.25
CA VAL A 103 -8.99 -7.14 7.32
C VAL A 103 -10.06 -7.15 8.42
N GLY A 104 -11.34 -7.12 8.05
CA GLY A 104 -12.43 -7.22 9.02
C GLY A 104 -12.41 -8.53 9.81
N THR A 105 -12.10 -9.65 9.14
CA THR A 105 -11.93 -10.95 9.79
C THR A 105 -10.74 -10.92 10.74
N ALA A 106 -9.61 -10.39 10.31
CA ALA A 106 -8.43 -10.28 11.15
C ALA A 106 -8.65 -9.45 12.41
N LEU A 107 -9.31 -8.29 12.29
CA LEU A 107 -9.65 -7.47 13.45
C LEU A 107 -10.53 -8.22 14.46
N ARG A 108 -11.56 -8.92 13.98
CA ARG A 108 -12.46 -9.71 14.84
C ARG A 108 -11.75 -10.91 15.49
N THR A 109 -10.93 -11.64 14.73
CA THR A 109 -10.23 -12.82 15.26
C THR A 109 -9.16 -12.43 16.26
N VAL A 110 -8.36 -11.40 15.94
CA VAL A 110 -7.26 -10.96 16.81
C VAL A 110 -7.80 -10.27 18.07
N ASP A 111 -8.93 -9.57 17.99
CA ASP A 111 -9.64 -8.97 19.13
C ASP A 111 -8.71 -8.14 20.04
N GLY A 112 -7.89 -7.28 19.41
CA GLY A 112 -6.95 -6.39 20.10
C GLY A 112 -5.69 -7.06 20.68
N ARG A 113 -5.53 -8.39 20.58
CA ARG A 113 -4.34 -9.11 21.09
C ARG A 113 -3.06 -8.84 20.29
N ALA A 114 -3.20 -8.38 19.05
CA ALA A 114 -2.16 -7.91 18.16
C ALA A 114 -2.66 -6.70 17.36
N LEU A 115 -1.73 -5.84 16.91
CA LEU A 115 -2.02 -4.76 15.97
C LEU A 115 -2.19 -5.35 14.57
N VAL A 116 -3.32 -5.04 13.91
CA VAL A 116 -3.54 -5.38 12.50
C VAL A 116 -3.09 -4.21 11.62
N ILE A 117 -2.14 -4.46 10.72
CA ILE A 117 -1.74 -3.52 9.67
C ILE A 117 -2.49 -3.90 8.39
N ALA A 118 -3.36 -3.02 7.90
CA ALA A 118 -4.10 -3.26 6.66
C ALA A 118 -3.26 -2.81 5.45
N CYS A 119 -3.02 -3.69 4.48
CA CYS A 119 -2.27 -3.32 3.29
C CYS A 119 -3.16 -2.65 2.24
N LEU A 120 -2.59 -1.69 1.51
CA LEU A 120 -3.25 -0.97 0.42
C LEU A 120 -2.57 -1.29 -0.92
N PRO A 121 -3.34 -1.50 -2.00
CA PRO A 121 -2.80 -1.74 -3.33
C PRO A 121 -2.10 -0.50 -3.90
N ALA A 122 -1.37 -0.68 -5.00
CA ALA A 122 -0.60 0.39 -5.64
C ALA A 122 -1.47 1.39 -6.46
N ASN A 123 -2.71 1.02 -6.76
CA ASN A 123 -3.64 1.87 -7.49
C ASN A 123 -4.22 2.93 -6.55
N LEU A 124 -4.05 4.22 -6.89
CA LEU A 124 -4.48 5.33 -6.03
C LEU A 124 -5.99 5.33 -5.75
N GLY A 125 -6.82 5.05 -6.76
CA GLY A 125 -8.27 5.05 -6.59
C GLY A 125 -8.73 3.95 -5.65
N GLU A 126 -8.21 2.73 -5.85
CA GLU A 126 -8.48 1.56 -5.02
C GLU A 126 -7.96 1.75 -3.59
N ALA A 127 -6.76 2.32 -3.42
CA ALA A 127 -6.18 2.59 -2.13
C ALA A 127 -6.98 3.64 -1.34
N ILE A 128 -7.43 4.72 -1.99
CA ILE A 128 -8.30 5.73 -1.35
C ILE A 128 -9.64 5.12 -0.93
N GLU A 129 -10.23 4.27 -1.78
CA GLU A 129 -11.47 3.58 -1.45
C GLU A 129 -11.31 2.63 -0.26
N LEU A 130 -10.24 1.82 -0.25
CA LEU A 130 -9.93 0.92 0.86
C LEU A 130 -9.58 1.65 2.14
N LEU A 131 -8.86 2.77 2.08
CA LEU A 131 -8.60 3.61 3.25
C LEU A 131 -9.91 4.00 3.95
N GLY A 132 -10.91 4.45 3.18
CA GLY A 132 -12.23 4.76 3.74
C GLY A 132 -12.96 3.54 4.33
N ARG A 133 -12.83 2.36 3.71
CA ARG A 133 -13.38 1.09 4.23
C ARG A 133 -12.70 0.69 5.55
N TYR A 134 -11.38 0.73 5.57
CA TYR A 134 -10.55 0.39 6.73
C TYR A 134 -10.75 1.35 7.91
N GLU A 135 -10.93 2.65 7.66
CA GLU A 135 -11.25 3.62 8.71
C GLU A 135 -12.57 3.27 9.39
N ARG A 136 -13.60 2.87 8.62
CA ARG A 136 -14.88 2.40 9.18
C ARG A 136 -14.78 1.09 9.95
N LEU A 137 -13.84 0.20 9.57
CA LEU A 137 -13.58 -1.04 10.29
C LEU A 137 -12.80 -0.82 11.60
N GLY A 138 -12.23 0.38 11.82
CA GLY A 138 -11.41 0.67 12.99
C GLY A 138 -9.95 0.22 12.86
N VAL A 139 -9.43 0.13 11.63
CA VAL A 139 -7.99 -0.09 11.40
C VAL A 139 -7.19 1.06 12.01
N GLU A 140 -6.05 0.74 12.62
CA GLU A 140 -5.19 1.73 13.30
C GLU A 140 -4.03 2.21 12.43
N ILE A 141 -3.65 1.46 11.39
CA ILE A 141 -2.54 1.79 10.49
C ILE A 141 -2.66 1.01 9.18
N CYS A 142 -2.27 1.66 8.08
CA CYS A 142 -2.15 1.01 6.78
C CYS A 142 -0.70 0.93 6.28
N LEU A 143 -0.36 -0.15 5.58
CA LEU A 143 0.88 -0.30 4.82
C LEU A 143 0.58 -0.07 3.33
N GLY A 144 1.13 0.99 2.76
CA GLY A 144 0.86 1.37 1.37
C GLY A 144 1.87 0.79 0.39
N MET A 145 1.40 0.01 -0.59
CA MET A 145 2.23 -0.32 -1.75
C MET A 145 2.54 0.96 -2.55
N PRO A 146 3.77 1.11 -3.06
CA PRO A 146 4.11 2.25 -3.89
C PRO A 146 3.46 2.13 -5.28
N PRO A 147 3.27 3.23 -6.02
CA PRO A 147 2.72 3.19 -7.38
C PRO A 147 3.44 2.14 -8.23
N LEU A 148 2.69 1.31 -8.95
CA LEU A 148 3.25 0.17 -9.67
C LEU A 148 4.07 0.65 -10.86
N ILE A 149 5.40 0.49 -10.79
CA ILE A 149 6.32 0.83 -11.87
C ILE A 149 7.10 -0.41 -12.28
N ARG A 150 7.00 -0.78 -13.56
CA ARG A 150 7.71 -1.94 -14.08
C ARG A 150 9.17 -1.56 -14.38
N SER A 151 10.08 -2.30 -13.75
CA SER A 151 11.48 -2.48 -14.14
C SER A 151 12.49 -1.36 -13.87
N LYS A 152 12.10 -0.11 -13.57
CA LYS A 152 13.03 0.92 -13.08
C LYS A 152 12.37 1.91 -12.15
N ILE A 153 13.08 2.25 -11.08
CA ILE A 153 12.75 3.38 -10.20
C ILE A 153 12.83 4.65 -11.06
N PRO A 154 11.81 5.52 -11.06
CA PRO A 154 11.93 6.82 -11.68
C PRO A 154 13.07 7.60 -11.07
N THR A 155 13.81 8.34 -11.89
CA THR A 155 14.76 9.34 -11.39
C THR A 155 14.07 10.50 -10.68
N ASP A 156 12.77 10.72 -10.95
CA ASP A 156 11.92 11.71 -10.32
C ASP A 156 10.85 11.02 -9.45
N LEU A 157 10.94 11.23 -8.14
CA LEU A 157 10.06 10.62 -7.15
C LEU A 157 8.89 11.53 -6.72
N SER A 158 8.71 12.68 -7.37
CA SER A 158 7.61 13.61 -7.07
C SER A 158 6.23 12.96 -7.25
N GLY A 159 6.07 12.05 -8.22
CA GLY A 159 4.85 11.27 -8.40
C GLY A 159 4.56 10.35 -7.22
N THR A 160 5.59 9.70 -6.67
CA THR A 160 5.49 8.83 -5.49
C THR A 160 5.18 9.65 -4.24
N TRP A 161 5.81 10.81 -4.06
CA TRP A 161 5.51 11.70 -2.95
C TRP A 161 4.05 12.18 -3.01
N ASN A 162 3.61 12.68 -4.16
CA ASN A 162 2.24 13.14 -4.37
C ASN A 162 1.23 12.01 -4.12
N TYR A 163 1.55 10.78 -4.55
CA TYR A 163 0.71 9.61 -4.27
C TYR A 163 0.49 9.41 -2.76
N PHE A 164 1.55 9.40 -1.95
CA PHE A 164 1.41 9.21 -0.50
C PHE A 164 0.77 10.43 0.20
N ASP A 165 1.02 11.66 -0.27
CA ASP A 165 0.32 12.86 0.22
C ASP A 165 -1.19 12.76 -0.06
N GLN A 166 -1.60 12.29 -1.24
CA GLN A 166 -3.02 12.06 -1.54
C GLN A 166 -3.64 10.98 -0.64
N LEU A 167 -2.93 9.88 -0.37
CA LEU A 167 -3.40 8.87 0.57
C LEU A 167 -3.57 9.45 1.99
N GLY A 168 -2.57 10.21 2.46
CA GLY A 168 -2.59 10.83 3.79
C GLY A 168 -3.69 11.88 3.96
N ARG A 169 -4.14 12.50 2.86
CA ARG A 169 -5.27 13.45 2.84
C ARG A 169 -6.64 12.78 2.76
N ALA A 170 -6.69 11.51 2.34
CA ALA A 170 -7.95 10.81 2.12
C ALA A 170 -8.66 10.41 3.42
N THR A 171 -7.90 10.12 4.49
CA THR A 171 -8.43 9.67 5.80
C THR A 171 -7.51 10.13 6.94
N GLY A 172 -7.94 9.93 8.19
CA GLY A 172 -7.10 10.19 9.38
C GLY A 172 -6.13 9.04 9.71
N LEU A 173 -6.06 7.99 8.88
CA LEU A 173 -5.29 6.79 9.18
C LEU A 173 -3.78 7.01 9.03
N PRO A 174 -2.97 6.58 10.01
CA PRO A 174 -1.52 6.48 9.87
C PRO A 174 -1.12 5.58 8.71
N LEU A 175 -0.07 5.98 7.99
CA LEU A 175 0.48 5.29 6.84
C LEU A 175 1.93 4.84 7.11
N MET A 176 2.26 3.68 6.56
CA MET A 176 3.62 3.19 6.42
C MET A 176 3.87 2.85 4.95
N PRO A 177 4.57 3.70 4.18
CA PRO A 177 5.00 3.36 2.82
C PRO A 177 5.86 2.10 2.80
N TYR A 178 5.65 1.23 1.81
CA TYR A 178 6.51 0.07 1.56
C TYR A 178 7.56 0.41 0.49
N ASN A 179 8.82 0.54 0.88
CA ASN A 179 9.93 0.81 -0.03
C ASN A 179 10.35 -0.45 -0.82
N THR A 180 9.52 -0.92 -1.75
CA THR A 180 9.92 -2.03 -2.66
C THR A 180 10.74 -1.56 -3.86
N GLN A 181 10.98 -0.25 -3.96
CA GLN A 181 11.57 0.41 -5.11
C GLN A 181 12.91 1.05 -4.76
N GLY A 182 13.62 0.65 -3.70
CA GLY A 182 14.97 1.13 -3.39
C GLY A 182 15.11 2.65 -3.40
N TRP A 183 14.20 3.36 -2.74
CA TRP A 183 14.23 4.80 -2.64
C TRP A 183 15.48 5.28 -1.89
N PRO A 184 16.11 6.39 -2.34
CA PRO A 184 17.25 6.98 -1.64
C PRO A 184 16.82 7.55 -0.28
N ALA A 185 17.75 7.59 0.67
CA ALA A 185 17.49 8.09 2.03
C ALA A 185 16.93 9.53 2.04
N GLU A 186 17.38 10.40 1.13
CA GLU A 186 16.87 11.77 1.00
C GLU A 186 15.37 11.79 0.70
N PHE A 187 14.90 10.87 -0.14
CA PHE A 187 13.47 10.76 -0.44
C PHE A 187 12.66 10.21 0.73
N VAL A 188 13.24 9.31 1.53
CA VAL A 188 12.58 8.83 2.77
C VAL A 188 12.42 9.98 3.78
N VAL A 189 13.37 10.91 3.83
CA VAL A 189 13.25 12.13 4.64
C VAL A 189 12.14 13.04 4.11
N GLU A 190 12.04 13.23 2.79
CA GLU A 190 10.95 14.01 2.17
C GLU A 190 9.56 13.38 2.44
N LEU A 191 9.45 12.05 2.42
CA LEU A 191 8.21 11.36 2.80
C LEU A 191 7.81 11.60 4.26
N ALA A 192 8.78 11.78 5.17
CA ALA A 192 8.50 12.07 6.57
C ALA A 192 7.87 13.46 6.81
N GLU A 193 7.87 14.33 5.81
CA GLU A 193 7.14 15.61 5.85
C GLU A 193 5.62 15.42 5.69
N ILE A 194 5.17 14.28 5.15
CA ILE A 194 3.76 13.94 5.06
C ILE A 194 3.29 13.49 6.44
N GLU A 195 2.41 14.28 7.06
CA GLU A 195 1.96 14.11 8.44
C GLU A 195 1.49 12.68 8.75
N ALA A 196 0.69 12.09 7.85
CA ALA A 196 0.14 10.75 7.98
C ALA A 196 1.21 9.65 8.06
N ILE A 197 2.45 9.88 7.63
CA ILE A 197 3.49 8.86 7.54
C ILE A 197 4.21 8.69 8.89
N ILE A 198 4.14 7.48 9.45
CA ILE A 198 4.68 7.19 10.79
C ILE A 198 5.85 6.21 10.81
N GLY A 199 6.23 5.73 9.65
CA GLY A 199 7.35 4.82 9.45
C GLY A 199 7.43 4.40 7.99
N VAL A 200 8.49 3.70 7.63
CA VAL A 200 8.66 3.09 6.31
C VAL A 200 9.02 1.63 6.53
N LYS A 201 8.39 0.73 5.78
CA LYS A 201 8.84 -0.66 5.69
C LYS A 201 9.89 -0.73 4.60
N ASP A 202 11.13 -1.03 4.96
CA ASP A 202 12.24 -1.11 4.01
C ASP A 202 12.83 -2.53 3.95
N PRO A 203 12.61 -3.27 2.84
CA PRO A 203 13.23 -4.55 2.57
C PRO A 203 14.53 -4.42 1.74
N CYS A 204 14.86 -3.23 1.26
CA CYS A 204 15.95 -3.03 0.30
C CYS A 204 17.29 -3.14 1.02
N PHE A 205 18.15 -4.02 0.49
CA PHE A 205 19.41 -4.39 1.12
C PHE A 205 20.56 -3.42 0.83
N VAL A 206 20.30 -2.32 0.13
CA VAL A 206 21.30 -1.32 -0.23
C VAL A 206 20.77 0.04 0.23
N PRO A 207 21.48 0.72 1.15
CA PRO A 207 21.11 2.05 1.62
C PRO A 207 21.21 3.11 0.53
#